data_AF-A0A5C8L523-F1
#
_entry.id   AF-A0A5C8L523-F1
#
_cell.length_a   1.000
_cell.length_b   1.000
_cell.length_c   1.000
_cell.angle_alpha   90.00
_cell.angle_beta   90.00
_cell.angle_gamma   90.00
#
_symmetry.space_group_name_H-M   'P 1'
#
loop_
_entity.id
_entity.type
_entity.pdbx_description
1 polymer ?
#
loop_
_entity_poly.entity_id
_entity_poly.type
_entity_poly.pdbx_seq_one_letter_code
_entity_poly.pdbx_strand_id
1 'polypeptide(L)'
;MVMLLSANAFAQEAQVSDADLAKFAEAYKAVQVENRELQQEMVAYMKKEGMEVQRFQAIQQASVNPNQEVEATPAEMKSYKKVVAKVQEMQPQLQKDMMSIIQDKGLSIERYQQIGAALQQNPELQQKLQNLMMKQE
;
A
#
# COMPACT_ATOMS: atom_id res chain seq x y z
N MET A 1 5.41 -50.47 -11.56
CA MET A 1 5.25 -49.80 -10.26
C MET A 1 4.82 -48.37 -10.55
N VAL A 2 3.59 -48.03 -10.17
CA VAL A 2 2.92 -46.76 -10.45
C VAL A 2 3.38 -45.73 -9.41
N MET A 3 3.84 -44.55 -9.86
CA MET A 3 3.74 -43.28 -9.11
C MET A 3 3.73 -42.11 -10.11
N LEU A 4 2.64 -42.03 -10.87
CA LEU A 4 2.09 -40.75 -11.30
C LEU A 4 1.20 -40.30 -10.14
N LEU A 5 1.52 -39.21 -9.46
CA LEU A 5 0.59 -38.41 -8.64
C LEU A 5 1.40 -37.32 -7.91
N SER A 6 1.72 -36.20 -8.57
CA SER A 6 2.13 -34.94 -7.90
C SER A 6 2.06 -33.72 -8.83
N ALA A 7 1.18 -33.70 -9.84
CA ALA A 7 0.98 -32.50 -10.67
C ALA A 7 -0.28 -31.69 -10.28
N ASN A 8 -1.19 -32.28 -9.51
CA ASN A 8 -2.51 -31.68 -9.24
C ASN A 8 -2.60 -30.87 -7.95
N ALA A 9 -1.60 -30.91 -7.06
CA ALA A 9 -1.64 -30.11 -5.82
C ALA A 9 -1.38 -28.61 -6.06
N PHE A 10 -0.63 -28.25 -7.11
CA PHE A 10 -0.29 -26.86 -7.42
C PHE A 10 -1.38 -26.10 -8.21
N ALA A 11 -2.37 -26.81 -8.76
CA ALA A 11 -3.44 -26.20 -9.56
C ALA A 11 -4.62 -25.68 -8.72
N GLN A 12 -4.78 -26.17 -7.49
CA GLN A 12 -5.90 -25.80 -6.60
C GLN A 12 -5.62 -24.58 -5.71
N GLU A 13 -4.35 -24.18 -5.51
CA GLU A 13 -3.98 -22.95 -4.80
C GLU A 13 -4.03 -21.69 -5.69
N ALA A 14 -4.01 -21.86 -7.02
CA ALA A 14 -3.91 -20.79 -8.01
C ALA A 14 -5.26 -20.12 -8.36
N GLN A 15 -6.39 -20.67 -7.93
CA GLN A 15 -7.70 -20.11 -8.28
C GLN A 15 -8.18 -19.14 -7.18
N VAL A 16 -8.33 -17.87 -7.55
CA VAL A 16 -8.95 -16.86 -6.68
C VAL A 16 -10.45 -17.14 -6.64
N SER A 17 -10.97 -17.45 -5.46
CA SER A 17 -12.41 -17.66 -5.27
C SER A 17 -13.17 -16.33 -5.23
N ASP A 18 -14.47 -16.34 -5.53
CA ASP A 18 -15.29 -15.13 -5.43
C ASP A 18 -15.36 -14.61 -3.98
N ALA A 19 -15.32 -15.50 -2.98
CA ALA A 19 -15.26 -15.13 -1.57
C ALA A 19 -13.93 -14.47 -1.19
N ASP A 20 -12.82 -14.99 -1.67
CA ASP A 20 -11.49 -14.38 -1.48
C ASP A 20 -11.41 -13.02 -2.15
N LEU A 21 -11.98 -12.89 -3.35
CA LEU A 21 -12.01 -11.64 -4.10
C LEU A 21 -12.87 -10.57 -3.40
N ALA A 22 -13.98 -10.98 -2.78
CA ALA A 22 -14.81 -10.08 -1.97
C ALA A 22 -14.07 -9.57 -0.73
N LYS A 23 -13.42 -10.45 0.04
CA LYS A 23 -12.59 -10.06 1.18
C LYS A 23 -11.43 -9.16 0.76
N PHE A 24 -10.82 -9.46 -0.38
CA PHE A 24 -9.76 -8.64 -0.96
C PHE A 24 -10.27 -7.24 -1.29
N ALA A 25 -11.45 -7.12 -1.90
CA ALA A 25 -12.07 -5.82 -2.20
C ALA A 25 -12.29 -4.99 -0.92
N GLU A 26 -12.79 -5.61 0.14
CA GLU A 26 -12.99 -4.95 1.44
C GLU A 26 -11.67 -4.53 2.09
N ALA A 27 -10.67 -5.41 2.09
CA ALA A 27 -9.35 -5.11 2.64
C ALA A 27 -8.68 -3.98 1.85
N TYR A 28 -8.75 -4.03 0.52
CA TYR A 28 -8.23 -2.99 -0.35
C TYR A 28 -8.89 -1.64 -0.07
N LYS A 29 -10.23 -1.61 0.08
CA LYS A 29 -10.96 -0.38 0.41
C LYS A 29 -10.55 0.17 1.78
N ALA A 30 -10.41 -0.68 2.79
CA ALA A 30 -9.99 -0.27 4.13
C ALA A 30 -8.55 0.28 4.12
N VAL A 31 -7.62 -0.39 3.45
CA VAL A 31 -6.24 0.11 3.25
C VAL A 31 -6.24 1.46 2.54
N GLN A 32 -7.12 1.67 1.55
CA GLN A 32 -7.23 2.95 0.85
C GLN A 32 -7.78 4.08 1.73
N VAL A 33 -8.67 3.76 2.69
CA VAL A 33 -9.13 4.75 3.69
C VAL A 33 -7.98 5.13 4.60
N GLU A 34 -7.32 4.14 5.21
CA GLU A 34 -6.17 4.34 6.10
C GLU A 34 -5.08 5.17 5.43
N ASN A 35 -4.70 4.82 4.19
CA ASN A 35 -3.70 5.56 3.42
C ASN A 35 -4.08 7.04 3.20
N ARG A 36 -5.36 7.36 3.01
CA ARG A 36 -5.80 8.75 2.87
C ARG A 36 -5.71 9.51 4.18
N GLU A 37 -6.08 8.88 5.29
CA GLU A 37 -5.98 9.48 6.63
C GLU A 37 -4.52 9.79 6.97
N LEU A 38 -3.62 8.85 6.71
CA LEU A 38 -2.18 9.02 6.88
C LEU A 38 -1.61 10.15 6.01
N GLN A 39 -2.06 10.26 4.76
CA GLN A 39 -1.67 11.38 3.89
C GLN A 39 -2.12 12.72 4.46
N GLN A 40 -3.33 12.80 5.01
CA GLN A 40 -3.85 14.01 5.65
C GLN A 40 -3.06 14.37 6.91
N GLU A 41 -2.75 13.38 7.76
CA GLU A 41 -1.92 13.57 8.95
C GLU A 41 -0.54 14.11 8.57
N MET A 42 0.10 13.52 7.57
CA MET A 42 1.41 13.96 7.10
C MET A 42 1.38 15.39 6.55
N VAL A 43 0.37 15.75 5.75
CA VAL A 43 0.20 17.12 5.25
C VAL A 43 -0.01 18.11 6.41
N ALA A 44 -0.80 17.74 7.42
CA ALA A 44 -1.00 18.56 8.61
C ALA A 44 0.29 18.73 9.42
N TYR A 45 1.07 17.66 9.59
CA TYR A 45 2.37 17.69 10.27
C TYR A 45 3.37 18.57 9.53
N MET A 46 3.44 18.46 8.19
CA MET A 46 4.29 19.32 7.37
C MET A 46 3.94 20.80 7.54
N LYS A 47 2.65 21.15 7.45
CA LYS A 47 2.18 22.53 7.69
C LYS A 47 2.55 23.03 9.08
N LYS A 48 2.38 22.20 10.11
CA LYS A 48 2.77 22.52 11.50
C LYS A 48 4.27 22.81 11.61
N GLU A 49 5.11 22.08 10.88
CA GLU A 49 6.55 22.30 10.83
C GLU A 49 6.97 23.41 9.84
N GLY A 50 6.01 24.14 9.24
CA GLY A 50 6.32 25.20 8.28
C GLY A 50 6.88 24.69 6.95
N MET A 51 6.54 23.44 6.58
CA MET A 51 6.96 22.80 5.35
C MET A 51 5.77 22.65 4.40
N GLU A 52 5.86 23.24 3.22
CA GLU A 52 4.91 23.01 2.13
C GLU A 52 5.21 21.68 1.42
N VAL A 53 4.16 21.00 0.95
CA VAL A 53 4.28 19.68 0.30
C VAL A 53 5.21 19.75 -0.93
N GLN A 54 5.05 20.78 -1.76
CA GLN A 54 5.89 20.98 -2.96
C GLN A 54 7.37 21.21 -2.59
N ARG A 55 7.64 21.94 -1.51
CA ARG A 55 9.00 22.20 -1.05
C ARG A 55 9.65 20.94 -0.50
N PHE A 56 8.91 20.15 0.28
CA PHE A 56 9.38 18.85 0.72
C PHE A 56 9.71 17.93 -0.47
N GLN A 57 8.85 17.86 -1.48
CA GLN A 57 9.08 17.03 -2.66
C GLN A 57 10.34 17.47 -3.43
N ALA A 58 10.54 18.78 -3.62
CA ALA A 58 11.73 19.30 -4.28
C ALA A 58 13.01 18.95 -3.50
N ILE A 59 13.00 19.11 -2.17
CA ILE A 59 14.11 18.77 -1.30
C ILE A 59 14.37 17.26 -1.29
N GLN A 60 13.31 16.46 -1.21
CA GLN A 60 13.39 15.00 -1.23
C GLN A 60 14.00 14.49 -2.53
N GLN A 61 13.56 15.00 -3.69
CA GLN A 61 14.08 14.60 -4.99
C GLN A 61 15.58 14.90 -5.13
N ALA A 62 16.01 16.11 -4.76
CA ALA A 62 17.43 16.46 -4.75
C ALA A 62 18.24 15.62 -3.76
N SER A 63 17.65 15.21 -2.63
CA SER A 63 18.36 14.39 -1.63
C SER A 63 18.66 12.96 -2.10
N VAL A 64 17.89 12.43 -3.06
CA VAL A 64 18.05 11.07 -3.61
C VAL A 64 18.62 11.03 -5.02
N ASN A 65 18.67 12.18 -5.69
CA ASN A 65 19.22 12.32 -7.04
C ASN A 65 20.46 13.24 -7.01
N PRO A 66 21.68 12.69 -7.14
CA PRO A 66 22.91 13.46 -7.07
C PRO A 66 23.07 14.49 -8.21
N ASN A 67 22.29 14.35 -9.29
CA ASN A 67 22.32 15.27 -10.44
C ASN A 67 21.28 16.40 -10.33
N GLN A 68 20.48 16.41 -9.26
CA GLN A 68 19.44 17.41 -9.05
C GLN A 68 19.80 18.27 -7.84
N GLU A 69 20.07 19.54 -8.10
CA GLU A 69 20.32 20.52 -7.06
C GLU A 69 19.02 21.20 -6.64
N VAL A 70 18.95 21.58 -5.36
CA VAL A 70 17.86 22.40 -4.82
C VAL A 70 18.43 23.41 -3.86
N GLU A 71 18.03 24.66 -4.00
CA GLU A 71 18.30 25.66 -2.98
C GLU A 71 17.27 25.49 -1.84
N ALA A 72 17.77 25.19 -0.65
CA ALA A 72 16.97 25.00 0.56
C ALA A 72 17.57 25.83 1.70
N THR A 73 16.72 26.64 2.31
CA THR A 73 17.10 27.44 3.47
C THR A 73 17.38 26.55 4.69
N PRO A 74 18.11 27.04 5.71
CA PRO A 74 18.32 26.30 6.96
C PRO A 74 17.02 25.92 7.66
N ALA A 75 15.99 26.77 7.56
CA ALA A 75 14.67 26.51 8.12
C ALA A 75 13.97 25.35 7.39
N GLU A 76 13.95 25.37 6.07
CA GLU A 76 13.37 24.26 5.27
C GLU A 76 14.11 22.95 5.54
N MET A 77 15.43 22.96 5.61
CA MET A 77 16.21 21.75 5.91
C MET A 77 15.93 21.21 7.31
N LYS A 78 15.68 22.07 8.29
CA LYS A 78 15.28 21.66 9.64
C LYS A 78 13.91 20.99 9.63
N SER A 79 12.92 21.60 8.98
CA SER A 79 11.57 21.06 8.88
C SER A 79 11.54 19.77 8.06
N TYR A 80 12.30 19.70 6.97
CA TYR A 80 12.46 18.48 6.16
C TYR A 80 12.94 17.30 7.00
N LYS A 81 14.01 17.49 7.79
CA LYS A 81 14.54 16.44 8.69
C LYS A 81 13.50 15.96 9.69
N LYS A 82 12.68 16.86 10.25
CA LYS A 82 11.61 16.49 11.18
C LYS A 82 10.49 15.68 10.51
N VAL A 83 10.12 16.05 9.28
CA VAL A 83 9.12 15.31 8.50
C VAL A 83 9.65 13.92 8.16
N VAL A 84 10.89 13.81 7.69
CA VAL A 84 11.54 12.51 7.41
C VAL A 84 11.59 11.64 8.66
N ALA A 85 11.99 12.21 9.81
CA ALA A 85 12.04 11.48 11.07
C ALA A 85 10.65 10.96 11.49
N LYS A 86 9.60 11.79 11.35
CA LYS A 86 8.23 11.38 11.65
C LYS A 86 7.77 10.25 10.74
N VAL A 87 8.07 10.30 9.44
CA VAL A 87 7.76 9.20 8.51
C VAL A 87 8.47 7.91 8.94
N GLN A 88 9.75 7.99 9.28
CA GLN A 88 10.53 6.83 9.76
C GLN A 88 9.96 6.24 11.04
N GLU A 89 9.54 7.08 11.99
CA GLU A 89 8.91 6.67 13.24
C GLU A 89 7.58 5.93 12.98
N MET A 90 6.80 6.38 12.01
CA MET A 90 5.49 5.78 11.69
C MET A 90 5.62 4.43 10.97
N GLN A 91 6.69 4.19 10.21
CA GLN A 91 6.81 3.00 9.33
C GLN A 91 6.45 1.66 10.00
N PRO A 92 6.94 1.31 11.21
CA PRO A 92 6.60 0.04 11.83
C PRO A 92 5.11 -0.07 12.19
N GLN A 93 4.52 1.04 12.65
CA GLN A 93 3.10 1.09 13.00
C GLN A 93 2.24 0.94 11.75
N LEU A 94 2.59 1.64 10.65
CA LEU A 94 1.92 1.50 9.36
C LEU A 94 1.93 0.07 8.83
N GLN A 95 3.06 -0.63 8.96
CA GLN A 95 3.16 -2.04 8.55
C GLN A 95 2.21 -2.91 9.38
N LYS A 96 2.15 -2.69 10.69
CA LYS A 96 1.27 -3.41 11.60
C LYS A 96 -0.21 -3.14 11.28
N ASP A 97 -0.58 -1.89 11.04
CA ASP A 97 -1.96 -1.50 10.75
C ASP A 97 -2.43 -2.10 9.42
N MET A 98 -1.59 -2.06 8.39
CA MET A 98 -1.87 -2.74 7.12
C MET A 98 -2.08 -4.24 7.31
N MET A 99 -1.24 -4.90 8.13
CA MET A 99 -1.38 -6.33 8.41
C MET A 99 -2.70 -6.61 9.16
N SER A 100 -3.05 -5.80 10.15
CA SER A 100 -4.30 -5.93 10.90
C SER A 100 -5.50 -5.79 9.98
N ILE A 101 -5.54 -4.74 9.15
CA ILE A 101 -6.64 -4.49 8.22
C ILE A 101 -6.90 -5.71 7.32
N ILE A 102 -5.85 -6.33 6.78
CA ILE A 102 -5.97 -7.51 5.91
C ILE A 102 -6.48 -8.72 6.71
N GLN A 103 -5.93 -8.95 7.90
CA GLN A 103 -6.30 -10.06 8.78
C GLN A 103 -7.74 -9.94 9.28
N ASP A 104 -8.18 -8.73 9.63
CA ASP A 104 -9.53 -8.42 10.10
C ASP A 104 -10.60 -8.68 9.03
N LYS A 105 -10.21 -8.67 7.74
CA LYS A 105 -11.07 -9.09 6.62
C LYS A 105 -11.02 -10.60 6.33
N GLY A 106 -10.32 -11.37 7.17
CA GLY A 106 -10.25 -12.82 7.08
C GLY A 106 -9.38 -13.31 5.93
N LEU A 107 -8.33 -12.55 5.59
CA LEU A 107 -7.26 -12.93 4.67
C LEU A 107 -5.92 -13.01 5.40
N SER A 108 -5.06 -13.94 5.00
CA SER A 108 -3.64 -13.86 5.32
C SER A 108 -2.95 -12.83 4.42
N ILE A 109 -1.81 -12.30 4.86
CA ILE A 109 -0.99 -11.38 4.04
C ILE A 109 -0.56 -12.06 2.75
N GLU A 110 -0.13 -13.31 2.84
CA GLU A 110 0.27 -14.11 1.68
C GLU A 110 -0.89 -14.26 0.69
N ARG A 111 -2.09 -14.60 1.16
CA ARG A 111 -3.26 -14.75 0.28
C ARG A 111 -3.65 -13.42 -0.37
N TYR A 112 -3.58 -12.32 0.37
CA TYR A 112 -3.81 -10.99 -0.18
C TYR A 112 -2.82 -10.66 -1.30
N GLN A 113 -1.52 -10.94 -1.11
CA GLN A 113 -0.48 -10.74 -2.12
C GLN A 113 -0.68 -11.64 -3.35
N GLN A 114 -1.02 -12.92 -3.15
CA GLN A 114 -1.33 -13.86 -4.23
C GLN A 114 -2.50 -13.37 -5.09
N ILE A 115 -3.58 -12.91 -4.46
CA ILE A 115 -4.75 -12.34 -5.17
C ILE A 115 -4.33 -11.08 -5.94
N GLY A 116 -3.54 -10.20 -5.33
CA GLY A 116 -3.00 -9.01 -5.99
C GLY A 116 -2.17 -9.33 -7.23
N ALA A 117 -1.30 -10.34 -7.16
CA ALA A 117 -0.52 -10.81 -8.30
C ALA A 117 -1.39 -11.44 -9.39
N ALA A 118 -2.39 -12.23 -9.01
CA ALA A 118 -3.34 -12.82 -9.96
C ALA A 118 -4.17 -11.73 -10.69
N LEU A 119 -4.59 -10.68 -9.97
CA LEU A 119 -5.29 -9.55 -10.54
C LEU A 119 -4.48 -8.82 -11.60
N GLN A 120 -3.15 -8.71 -11.45
CA GLN A 120 -2.31 -8.07 -12.46
C GLN A 120 -2.28 -8.83 -13.79
N GLN A 121 -2.50 -10.14 -13.77
CA GLN A 121 -2.33 -11.02 -14.93
C GLN A 121 -3.66 -11.47 -15.53
N ASN A 122 -4.79 -11.30 -14.82
CA ASN A 122 -6.09 -11.83 -15.22
C ASN A 122 -7.15 -10.71 -15.37
N PRO A 123 -7.47 -10.31 -16.61
CA PRO A 123 -8.51 -9.29 -16.89
C PRO A 123 -9.91 -9.66 -16.39
N GLU A 124 -10.28 -10.94 -16.36
CA GLU A 124 -11.59 -11.38 -15.85
C GLU A 124 -11.70 -11.14 -14.34
N LEU A 125 -10.63 -11.43 -13.60
CA LEU A 125 -10.57 -11.13 -12.16
C LEU A 125 -10.62 -9.61 -11.90
N GLN A 126 -9.96 -8.81 -12.74
CA GLN A 126 -10.05 -7.34 -12.66
C GLN A 126 -11.48 -6.87 -12.85
N GLN A 127 -12.19 -7.39 -13.87
CA GLN A 127 -13.58 -7.03 -14.12
C GLN A 127 -14.49 -7.44 -12.95
N LYS A 128 -14.29 -8.64 -12.39
CA LYS A 128 -15.03 -9.10 -11.20
C LYS A 128 -14.78 -8.18 -10.00
N LEU A 129 -13.52 -7.81 -9.74
CA LEU A 129 -13.17 -6.90 -8.66
C LEU A 129 -13.84 -5.54 -8.86
N GLN A 130 -13.79 -4.99 -10.08
CA GLN A 130 -14.45 -3.72 -10.41
C GLN A 130 -15.96 -3.79 -10.13
N ASN A 131 -16.62 -4.87 -10.55
CA ASN A 131 -18.05 -5.06 -10.30
C ASN A 131 -18.38 -5.18 -8.80
N LEU A 132 -17.51 -5.82 -8.01
CA LEU A 132 -17.65 -5.88 -6.56
C LEU A 132 -17.53 -4.49 -5.93
N MET A 133 -16.53 -3.71 -6.34
CA MET A 133 -16.31 -2.36 -5.82
C MET A 133 -17.47 -1.41 -6.15
N MET A 134 -18.05 -1.49 -7.35
CA MET A 134 -19.22 -0.68 -7.74
C MET A 134 -20.50 -1.02 -6.96
N LYS A 135 -20.68 -2.27 -6.52
CA LYS A 135 -21.86 -2.70 -5.76
C LYS A 135 -21.81 -2.37 -4.27
N GLN A 136 -20.64 -1.96 -3.78
CA GLN A 136 -20.38 -1.62 -2.37
C GLN A 136 -20.39 -0.10 -2.11
N GLU A 137 -20.85 0.69 -3.09
CA GLU A 137 -21.19 2.12 -2.99
C GLU A 137 -22.68 2.31 -2.74
#